data_AF-A0A3B4AW05-F1
#
_entry.id   AF-A0A3B4AW05-F1
#
_cell.length_a   1.000
_cell.length_b   1.000
_cell.length_c   1.000
_cell.angle_alpha   90.00
_cell.angle_beta   90.00
_cell.angle_gamma   90.00
#
_symmetry.space_group_name_H-M   'P 1'
#
loop_
_entity.id
_entity.type
_entity.pdbx_description
1 polymer ?
#
loop_
_entity_poly.entity_id
_entity_poly.type
_entity_poly.pdbx_seq_one_letter_code
_entity_poly.pdbx_strand_id
1 'polypeptide(L)'
;LPCQGPHKMMWRAAFDLFLSHFRRLSQRPTAEELEQRNILHPKNQADRQAEVREIKRRLTRKLSERPTVAELQARKILRFHEYVEVTDAQDYDRRADKPWTKLTPADKEKACLCHSSRANGASCCWGHA
;
A
#
# COMPACT_ATOMS: atom_id res chain seq x y z
N LEU A 1 -14.72 -4.10 -64.76
CA LEU A 1 -14.11 -4.26 -63.41
C LEU A 1 -12.60 -4.39 -63.60
N PRO A 2 -11.74 -3.47 -63.13
CA PRO A 2 -10.31 -3.62 -63.35
C PRO A 2 -9.76 -4.66 -62.36
N CYS A 3 -9.16 -5.71 -62.89
CA CYS A 3 -8.55 -6.79 -62.13
C CYS A 3 -7.41 -6.25 -61.25
N GLN A 4 -7.61 -6.26 -59.93
CA GLN A 4 -6.55 -6.00 -58.94
C GLN A 4 -5.74 -7.28 -58.77
N GLY A 5 -4.76 -7.50 -59.65
CA GLY A 5 -3.88 -8.66 -59.57
C GLY A 5 -2.97 -8.66 -58.32
N PRO A 6 -2.52 -9.84 -57.85
CA PRO A 6 -1.77 -10.04 -56.61
C PRO A 6 -0.44 -9.27 -56.55
N HIS A 7 0.13 -8.93 -57.71
CA HIS A 7 1.33 -8.10 -57.81
C HIS A 7 1.14 -6.72 -57.14
N LYS A 8 -0.02 -6.07 -57.32
CA LYS A 8 -0.30 -4.75 -56.70
C LYS A 8 -0.34 -4.81 -55.17
N MET A 9 -0.75 -5.95 -54.60
CA MET A 9 -0.79 -6.19 -53.16
C MET A 9 0.63 -6.41 -52.61
N MET A 10 1.46 -7.14 -53.36
CA MET A 10 2.85 -7.43 -52.98
C MET A 10 3.73 -6.17 -52.94
N TRP A 11 3.58 -5.26 -53.91
CA TRP A 11 4.30 -3.97 -53.91
C TRP A 11 3.84 -3.03 -52.78
N ARG A 12 2.55 -3.06 -52.42
CA ARG A 12 2.02 -2.32 -51.27
C ARG A 12 2.58 -2.86 -49.96
N ALA A 13 2.58 -4.18 -49.78
CA ALA A 13 3.17 -4.81 -48.61
C ALA A 13 4.68 -4.50 -48.47
N ALA A 14 5.41 -4.52 -49.59
CA ALA A 14 6.83 -4.13 -49.60
C ALA A 14 7.04 -2.66 -49.22
N PHE A 15 6.18 -1.76 -49.73
CA PHE A 15 6.22 -0.33 -49.39
C PHE A 15 5.86 -0.07 -47.91
N ASP A 16 4.84 -0.75 -47.38
CA ASP A 16 4.44 -0.64 -45.98
C ASP A 16 5.53 -1.18 -45.03
N LEU A 17 6.18 -2.29 -45.40
CA LEU A 17 7.34 -2.82 -44.68
C LEU A 17 8.50 -1.82 -44.68
N PHE A 18 8.81 -1.23 -45.84
CA PHE A 18 9.85 -0.21 -46.00
C PHE A 18 9.55 1.03 -45.13
N LEU A 19 8.32 1.54 -45.18
CA LEU A 19 7.89 2.71 -44.40
C LEU A 19 7.89 2.44 -42.89
N SER A 20 7.45 1.25 -42.46
CA SER A 20 7.51 0.80 -41.07
C SER A 20 8.96 0.73 -40.57
N HIS A 21 9.86 0.18 -41.38
CA HIS A 21 11.29 0.11 -41.05
C HIS A 21 11.90 1.51 -40.91
N PHE A 22 11.61 2.42 -41.84
CA PHE A 22 12.07 3.80 -41.79
C PHE A 22 11.59 4.53 -40.53
N ARG A 23 10.31 4.35 -40.16
CA ARG A 23 9.73 4.94 -38.94
C ARG A 23 10.37 4.40 -37.65
N ARG A 24 10.78 3.12 -37.63
CA ARG A 24 11.48 2.53 -36.47
C ARG A 24 12.90 3.06 -36.33
N LEU A 25 13.59 3.29 -37.44
CA LEU A 25 14.95 3.84 -37.43
C LEU A 25 14.97 5.30 -36.98
N SER A 26 13.99 6.12 -37.40
CA SER A 26 13.91 7.53 -37.00
C SER A 26 13.60 7.71 -35.51
N GLN A 27 12.95 6.74 -34.88
CA GLN A 27 12.61 6.76 -33.45
C GLN A 27 13.54 5.89 -32.61
N ARG A 28 14.69 5.45 -33.16
CA ARG A 28 15.60 4.53 -32.47
C ARG A 28 16.23 5.21 -31.25
N PRO A 29 16.00 4.70 -30.02
CA PRO A 29 16.65 5.22 -28.82
C PRO A 29 18.17 5.00 -28.84
N THR A 30 18.88 5.84 -28.10
CA THR A 30 20.33 5.72 -27.91
C THR A 30 20.68 4.55 -26.98
N ALA A 31 21.93 4.08 -27.04
CA ALA A 31 22.39 2.98 -26.20
C ALA A 31 22.31 3.33 -24.70
N GLU A 32 22.66 4.57 -24.34
CA GLU A 32 22.60 5.05 -22.95
C GLU A 32 21.18 5.05 -22.39
N GLU A 33 20.19 5.48 -23.16
CA GLU A 33 18.77 5.42 -22.74
C GLU A 33 18.30 3.99 -22.52
N LEU A 34 18.78 3.03 -23.33
CA LEU A 34 18.49 1.61 -23.16
C LEU A 34 19.15 1.05 -21.90
N GLU A 35 20.34 1.53 -21.53
CA GLU A 35 21.02 1.16 -20.28
C GLU A 35 20.29 1.72 -19.06
N GLN A 36 19.86 2.98 -19.11
CA GLN A 36 19.07 3.62 -18.04
C GLN A 36 17.73 2.90 -17.82
N ARG A 37 17.11 2.39 -18.90
CA ARG A 37 15.90 1.57 -18.84
C ARG A 37 16.15 0.11 -18.47
N ASN A 38 17.40 -0.26 -18.19
CA ASN A 38 17.80 -1.61 -17.83
C ASN A 38 17.49 -2.67 -18.93
N ILE A 39 17.47 -2.25 -20.19
CA ILE A 39 17.30 -3.11 -21.37
C ILE A 39 18.68 -3.54 -21.85
N LEU A 40 19.55 -2.56 -22.11
CA LEU A 40 20.97 -2.79 -22.38
C LEU A 40 21.76 -2.76 -21.06
N HIS A 41 22.87 -3.47 -21.07
CA HIS A 41 23.31 -4.17 -19.90
C HIS A 41 24.82 -4.38 -20.09
N PRO A 42 25.67 -3.40 -19.71
CA PRO A 42 27.07 -3.34 -20.12
C PRO A 42 27.98 -4.32 -19.36
N LYS A 43 27.59 -4.71 -18.14
CA LYS A 43 28.37 -5.63 -17.29
C LYS A 43 28.26 -7.09 -17.72
N ASN A 44 29.29 -7.89 -17.52
CA ASN A 44 29.25 -9.33 -17.76
C ASN A 44 28.24 -10.05 -16.85
N GLN A 45 27.71 -11.18 -17.33
CA GLN A 45 26.73 -11.97 -16.58
C GLN A 45 27.28 -12.48 -15.25
N ALA A 46 28.56 -12.87 -15.21
CA ALA A 46 29.23 -13.35 -14.00
C ALA A 46 29.29 -12.26 -12.91
N ASP A 47 29.62 -11.01 -13.30
CA ASP A 47 29.72 -9.89 -12.37
C ASP A 47 28.35 -9.55 -11.75
N ARG A 48 27.28 -9.61 -12.55
CA ARG A 48 25.92 -9.43 -12.03
C ARG A 48 25.53 -10.50 -11.05
N GLN A 49 25.88 -11.76 -11.32
CA GLN A 49 25.62 -12.85 -10.39
C GLN A 49 26.41 -12.69 -9.09
N ALA A 50 27.65 -12.21 -9.15
CA ALA A 50 28.43 -11.86 -7.97
C ALA A 50 27.77 -10.72 -7.18
N GLU A 51 27.34 -9.65 -7.85
CA GLU A 51 26.64 -8.51 -7.26
C GLU A 51 25.32 -8.93 -6.58
N VAL A 52 24.51 -9.75 -7.25
CA VAL A 52 23.27 -10.29 -6.69
C VAL A 52 23.54 -11.17 -5.46
N ARG A 53 24.56 -12.02 -5.51
CA ARG A 53 24.96 -12.85 -4.35
C ARG A 53 25.39 -11.98 -3.16
N GLU A 54 26.15 -10.93 -3.43
CA GLU A 54 26.59 -9.99 -2.41
C GLU A 54 25.42 -9.23 -1.79
N ILE A 55 24.51 -8.73 -2.63
CA ILE A 55 23.29 -8.04 -2.18
C ILE A 55 22.45 -8.97 -1.29
N LYS A 56 22.24 -10.22 -1.71
CA LYS A 56 21.51 -11.22 -0.93
C LYS A 56 22.18 -11.47 0.41
N ARG A 57 23.50 -11.72 0.43
CA ARG A 57 24.30 -11.94 1.65
C ARG A 57 24.13 -10.77 2.63
N ARG A 58 24.30 -9.54 2.15
CA ARG A 58 24.17 -8.33 2.96
C ARG A 58 22.76 -8.13 3.49
N LEU A 59 21.75 -8.40 2.67
CA LEU A 59 20.34 -8.29 3.06
C LEU A 59 20.00 -9.30 4.16
N THR A 60 20.40 -10.56 4.02
CA THR A 60 20.15 -11.60 5.03
C THR A 60 20.69 -11.20 6.39
N ARG A 61 21.92 -10.68 6.47
CA ARG A 61 22.50 -10.17 7.72
C ARG A 61 21.71 -9.01 8.31
N LYS A 62 21.31 -8.04 7.48
CA LYS A 62 20.51 -6.88 7.95
C LYS A 62 19.14 -7.29 8.48
N LEU A 63 18.52 -8.31 7.88
CA LEU A 63 17.23 -8.80 8.32
C LEU A 63 17.32 -9.63 9.61
N SER A 64 18.42 -10.36 9.83
CA SER A 64 18.64 -11.09 11.09
C SER A 64 18.93 -10.17 12.27
N GLU A 65 19.56 -9.02 12.02
CA GLU A 65 19.87 -8.00 13.04
C GLU A 65 18.76 -6.93 13.15
N ARG A 66 17.56 -7.23 12.65
CA ARG A 66 16.44 -6.27 12.64
C ARG A 66 15.96 -6.03 14.08
N PRO A 67 15.93 -4.76 14.56
CA PRO A 67 15.47 -4.46 15.91
C PRO A 67 13.99 -4.74 16.09
N THR A 68 13.61 -5.09 17.32
CA THR A 68 12.20 -5.36 17.67
C THR A 68 11.40 -4.07 17.80
N VAL A 69 10.07 -4.17 17.68
CA VAL A 69 9.17 -3.02 17.85
C VAL A 69 9.32 -2.40 19.25
N ALA A 70 9.45 -3.24 20.28
CA ALA A 70 9.66 -2.80 21.66
C ALA A 70 10.96 -1.98 21.83
N GLU A 71 12.06 -2.40 21.18
CA GLU A 71 13.32 -1.64 21.18
C GLU A 71 13.18 -0.27 20.50
N LEU A 72 12.44 -0.21 19.38
CA LEU A 72 12.21 1.06 18.67
C LEU A 72 11.34 2.03 19.49
N GLN A 73 10.36 1.52 20.23
CA GLN A 73 9.56 2.30 21.18
C GLN A 73 10.38 2.78 22.38
N ALA A 74 11.22 1.90 22.96
CA ALA A 74 12.10 2.25 24.06
C ALA A 74 13.10 3.35 23.68
N ARG A 75 13.57 3.33 22.42
CA ARG A 75 14.44 4.36 21.83
C ARG A 75 13.69 5.61 21.36
N LYS A 76 12.36 5.66 21.53
CA LYS A 76 11.46 6.74 21.08
C LYS A 76 11.58 7.07 19.59
N ILE A 77 11.94 6.07 18.78
CA ILE A 77 11.97 6.16 17.31
C ILE A 77 10.56 5.96 16.78
N LEU A 78 9.83 5.01 17.35
CA LEU A 78 8.46 4.68 16.97
C LEU A 78 7.46 5.31 17.95
N ARG A 79 6.47 6.04 17.42
CA ARG A 79 5.37 6.61 18.23
C ARG A 79 4.17 5.67 18.30
N PHE A 80 3.32 5.87 19.31
CA PHE A 80 2.19 4.98 19.61
C PHE A 80 1.20 4.76 18.46
N HIS A 81 1.04 5.74 17.56
CA HIS A 81 0.08 5.70 16.46
C HIS A 81 0.66 5.13 15.15
N GLU A 82 1.97 4.92 15.08
CA GLU A 82 2.67 4.53 13.85
C GLU A 82 2.71 3.02 13.64
N TYR A 83 2.59 2.26 14.73
CA TYR A 83 2.56 0.79 14.70
C TYR A 83 1.51 0.31 15.69
N VAL A 84 0.26 0.34 15.22
CA VAL A 84 -0.87 -0.29 15.91
C VAL A 84 -1.09 -1.63 15.23
N GLU A 85 -1.04 -2.69 16.01
CA GLU A 85 -1.40 -4.01 15.50
C GLU A 85 -2.86 -3.97 15.05
N VAL A 86 -3.11 -4.34 13.80
CA VAL A 86 -4.48 -4.49 13.29
C VAL A 86 -5.04 -5.77 13.89
N THR A 87 -5.68 -5.65 15.05
CA THR A 87 -6.51 -6.71 15.61
C THR A 87 -7.84 -6.77 14.86
N ASP A 88 -8.27 -7.98 14.52
CA ASP A 88 -9.59 -8.21 13.94
C ASP A 88 -10.67 -7.66 14.86
N ALA A 89 -11.54 -6.82 14.30
CA ALA A 89 -12.72 -6.36 15.01
C ALA A 89 -13.72 -7.53 15.12
N GLN A 90 -14.28 -7.74 16.30
CA GLN A 90 -15.44 -8.61 16.43
C GLN A 90 -16.59 -8.01 15.62
N ASP A 91 -17.11 -8.76 14.65
CA ASP A 91 -18.32 -8.40 13.91
C ASP A 91 -19.54 -8.63 14.82
N TYR A 92 -19.79 -7.67 15.71
CA TYR A 92 -21.04 -7.63 16.46
C TYR A 92 -22.12 -6.97 15.60
N ASP A 93 -23.31 -7.57 15.59
CA ASP A 93 -24.47 -7.03 14.87
C ASP A 93 -24.88 -5.67 15.47
N ARG A 94 -24.53 -4.59 14.77
CA ARG A 94 -24.85 -3.20 15.15
C ARG A 94 -26.34 -2.87 15.00
N ARG A 95 -27.11 -3.72 14.31
CA ARG A 95 -28.55 -3.60 14.09
C ARG A 95 -29.35 -4.39 15.13
N ALA A 96 -28.69 -5.20 15.97
CA ALA A 96 -29.34 -5.89 17.07
C ALA A 96 -29.98 -4.89 18.04
N ASP A 97 -31.10 -5.32 18.63
CA ASP A 97 -31.91 -4.54 19.58
C ASP A 97 -31.02 -4.11 20.75
N LYS A 98 -30.70 -2.83 20.77
CA LYS A 98 -29.86 -2.19 21.77
C LYS A 98 -30.61 -2.22 23.09
N PRO A 99 -30.18 -3.00 24.10
CA PRO A 99 -30.94 -3.15 25.35
C PRO A 99 -31.12 -1.81 26.08
N TRP A 100 -30.24 -0.83 25.82
CA TRP A 100 -30.35 0.51 26.36
C TRP A 100 -31.51 1.35 25.80
N THR A 101 -32.13 0.92 24.71
CA THR A 101 -33.29 1.60 24.10
C THR A 101 -34.59 1.22 24.81
N LYS A 102 -34.57 0.18 25.65
CA LYS A 102 -35.70 -0.30 26.45
C LYS A 102 -35.62 0.15 27.92
N LEU A 103 -34.83 1.17 28.24
CA LEU A 103 -34.83 1.74 29.60
C LEU A 103 -36.06 2.62 29.81
N THR A 104 -36.87 2.22 30.79
CA THR A 104 -37.93 3.08 31.34
C THR A 104 -37.30 4.25 32.12
N PRO A 105 -37.99 5.39 32.29
CA PRO A 105 -37.48 6.51 33.08
C PRO A 105 -36.99 6.10 34.48
N ALA A 106 -37.69 5.16 35.14
CA ALA A 106 -37.31 4.62 36.44
C ALA A 106 -35.98 3.86 36.44
N ASP A 107 -35.60 3.21 35.33
CA ASP A 107 -34.31 2.50 35.23
C ASP A 107 -33.15 3.46 34.96
N LYS A 108 -33.43 4.61 34.31
CA LYS A 108 -32.44 5.69 34.15
C LYS A 108 -32.13 6.36 35.50
N GLU A 109 -33.14 6.52 36.36
CA GLU A 109 -32.96 7.07 37.71
C GLU A 109 -32.17 6.14 38.63
N LYS A 110 -32.40 4.81 38.53
CA LYS A 110 -31.62 3.80 39.29
C LYS A 110 -30.14 3.77 38.92
N ALA A 111 -29.80 3.97 37.64
CA ALA A 111 -28.40 4.04 37.19
C ALA A 111 -27.65 5.25 37.77
N CYS A 112 -28.37 6.31 38.14
CA CYS A 112 -27.81 7.53 38.75
C CYS A 112 -27.73 7.48 40.29
N LEU A 113 -28.15 6.40 40.94
CA LEU A 113 -28.23 6.32 42.42
C LEU A 113 -27.00 5.70 43.11
N CYS A 114 -25.91 5.43 42.39
CA CYS A 114 -24.61 5.29 43.05
C CYS A 114 -23.98 6.67 43.25
N HIS A 115 -24.36 7.34 44.32
CA HIS A 115 -23.47 8.09 45.23
C HIS A 115 -24.30 8.64 46.40
N SER A 116 -24.57 7.80 47.39
CA SER A 116 -24.62 8.30 48.76
C SER A 116 -23.63 7.45 49.56
N SER A 117 -22.44 7.97 49.83
CA SER A 117 -22.23 8.70 51.09
C SER A 117 -20.99 9.61 51.04
N ARG A 118 -21.21 10.92 51.31
CA ARG A 118 -20.33 11.97 51.90
C ARG A 118 -18.83 11.94 51.52
N ALA A 119 -18.21 12.99 50.99
CA ALA A 119 -18.19 14.36 51.51
C ALA A 119 -17.59 15.37 50.50
N ASN A 120 -17.98 16.64 50.65
CA ASN A 120 -17.38 17.87 50.12
C ASN A 120 -17.72 18.30 48.67
N GLY A 121 -18.82 19.05 48.57
CA GLY A 121 -18.91 20.27 47.76
C GLY A 121 -18.58 20.16 46.27
N ALA A 122 -19.55 19.75 45.46
CA ALA A 122 -19.60 20.18 44.06
C ALA A 122 -21.06 20.19 43.59
N SER A 123 -21.52 21.40 43.24
CA SER A 123 -22.82 21.70 42.63
C SER A 123 -22.94 20.99 41.28
N CYS A 124 -23.96 20.14 41.12
CA CYS A 124 -24.31 19.52 39.84
C CYS A 124 -24.88 20.56 38.87
N CYS A 125 -24.10 20.97 37.88
CA CYS A 125 -24.61 21.67 36.69
C CYS A 125 -24.59 20.67 35.51
N TRP A 126 -25.72 20.01 35.26
CA TRP A 126 -25.99 19.43 33.94
C TRP A 126 -26.96 20.36 33.24
N GLY A 127 -26.43 21.12 32.28
CA GLY A 127 -27.18 22.06 31.46
C GLY A 127 -28.15 21.34 30.54
N HIS A 128 -29.37 21.86 30.49
CA HIS A 128 -30.30 21.67 29.39
C HIS A 128 -29.89 22.58 28.22
N ALA A 129 -29.56 21.98 27.07
CA ALA A 129 -29.90 22.45 25.72
C ALA A 129 -29.59 21.32 24.72
#